data_AF-A0A929VP52-F1
#
_entry.id   AF-A0A929VP52-F1
#
_cell.length_a   1.000
_cell.length_b   1.000
_cell.length_c   1.000
_cell.angle_alpha   90.00
_cell.angle_beta   90.00
_cell.angle_gamma   90.00
#
_symmetry.space_group_name_H-M   'P 1'
#
loop_
_entity.id
_entity.type
_entity.pdbx_description
1 polymer ?
#
loop_
_entity_poly.entity_id
_entity_poly.type
_entity_poly.pdbx_seq_one_letter_code
_entity_poly.pdbx_strand_id
1 'polypeptide(L)'
;MKTPFSSLSRETRIGLLVLLVLLLLFLVVKIGLLPLLSGSPHDRSATARAEEESLREVRDFEQRRRVDSLHKVQARQAQWDEWQREKEERRLARERREEEYQANRARWDAEKAERAARRAEREARYDSIRRSRPQKLTQGVHLDANRADTADFRRIPGIGEAYARAIIGYRERLGGFVNAQQLSEINGLPYDVANWVRVAPQFAPRRLNLNRATFKQLVHHPYLNYEQVKFIVNRRNKTGPLRGWDDLRGCPLFTEHDCTRLLPYVSF
;
A
#
# COMPACT_ATOMS: atom_id res chain seq x y z
N MET A 1 -55.30 -58.93 53.13
CA MET A 1 -55.74 -58.93 54.54
C MET A 1 -54.93 -59.93 55.34
N LYS A 2 -54.07 -59.44 56.25
CA LYS A 2 -53.76 -59.99 57.59
C LYS A 2 -52.58 -59.17 58.14
N THR A 3 -52.86 -58.48 59.23
CA THR A 3 -51.99 -57.59 59.99
C THR A 3 -50.86 -58.36 60.69
N PRO A 4 -49.59 -57.95 60.63
CA PRO A 4 -48.54 -58.59 61.41
C PRO A 4 -48.33 -57.82 62.73
N PHE A 5 -49.36 -57.74 63.57
CA PHE A 5 -49.19 -57.45 64.99
C PHE A 5 -49.73 -58.64 65.77
N SER A 6 -48.96 -59.73 65.85
CA SER A 6 -49.18 -60.78 66.85
C SER A 6 -48.06 -61.83 66.89
N SER A 7 -46.89 -61.47 67.45
CA SER A 7 -46.05 -62.44 68.18
C SER A 7 -45.02 -61.75 69.09
N LEU A 8 -45.46 -60.73 69.83
CA LEU A 8 -44.66 -60.22 70.96
C LEU A 8 -44.57 -61.31 72.04
N SER A 9 -43.34 -61.71 72.39
CA SER A 9 -43.02 -62.76 73.38
C SER A 9 -43.61 -62.40 74.76
N ARG A 10 -43.81 -63.42 75.62
CA ARG A 10 -44.37 -63.22 76.96
C ARG A 10 -43.60 -62.16 77.77
N GLU A 11 -42.29 -62.09 77.58
CA GLU A 11 -41.38 -61.11 78.22
C GLU A 11 -41.63 -59.69 77.73
N THR A 12 -41.83 -59.47 76.43
CA THR A 12 -42.12 -58.14 75.87
C THR A 12 -43.48 -57.59 76.31
N ARG A 13 -44.47 -58.47 76.55
CA ARG A 13 -45.79 -58.06 77.08
C ARG A 13 -45.68 -57.63 78.54
N ILE A 14 -44.86 -58.32 79.34
CA ILE A 14 -44.58 -57.94 80.72
C ILE A 14 -43.83 -56.60 80.74
N GLY A 15 -42.82 -56.41 79.89
CA GLY A 15 -42.08 -55.16 79.77
C GLY A 15 -42.97 -53.96 79.41
N LEU A 16 -43.90 -54.13 78.45
CA LEU A 16 -44.86 -53.08 78.08
C LEU A 16 -45.84 -52.74 79.20
N LEU A 17 -46.33 -53.75 79.94
CA LEU A 17 -47.20 -53.50 81.11
C LEU A 17 -46.46 -52.74 82.21
N VAL A 18 -45.19 -53.10 82.50
CA VAL A 18 -44.36 -52.37 83.48
C VAL A 18 -44.10 -50.93 83.04
N LEU A 19 -43.78 -50.70 81.75
CA LEU A 19 -43.59 -49.36 81.21
C LEU A 19 -44.86 -48.51 81.32
N LEU A 20 -46.02 -49.10 81.00
CA LEU A 20 -47.31 -48.40 81.05
C LEU A 20 -47.67 -48.05 82.51
N VAL A 21 -47.45 -48.97 83.46
CA VAL A 21 -47.63 -48.71 84.90
C VAL A 21 -46.68 -47.62 85.38
N LEU A 22 -45.41 -47.61 84.98
CA LEU A 22 -44.45 -46.55 85.34
C LEU A 22 -44.86 -45.19 84.76
N LEU A 23 -45.33 -45.14 83.51
CA LEU A 23 -45.88 -43.93 82.89
C LEU A 23 -47.10 -43.42 83.63
N LEU A 24 -47.99 -44.33 84.06
CA LEU A 24 -49.20 -44.00 84.81
C LEU A 24 -48.85 -43.53 86.22
N LEU A 25 -47.86 -44.13 86.89
CA LEU A 25 -47.29 -43.67 88.16
C LEU A 25 -46.67 -42.28 88.02
N PHE A 26 -45.89 -42.03 86.97
CA PHE A 26 -45.32 -40.71 86.69
C PHE A 26 -46.40 -39.67 86.43
N LEU A 27 -47.47 -40.04 85.71
CA LEU A 27 -48.63 -39.19 85.49
C LEU A 27 -49.35 -38.88 86.81
N VAL A 28 -49.54 -39.88 87.69
CA VAL A 28 -50.16 -39.71 89.01
C VAL A 28 -49.29 -38.87 89.95
N VAL A 29 -47.96 -39.01 89.92
CA VAL A 29 -47.06 -38.14 90.68
C VAL A 29 -47.11 -36.71 90.15
N LYS A 30 -47.11 -36.52 88.83
CA LYS A 30 -47.13 -35.21 88.18
C LYS A 30 -48.48 -34.49 88.34
N ILE A 31 -49.59 -35.22 88.30
CA ILE A 31 -50.96 -34.66 88.36
C ILE A 31 -51.51 -34.66 89.79
N GLY A 32 -51.14 -35.62 90.65
CA GLY A 32 -51.70 -35.81 91.99
C GLY A 32 -50.79 -35.40 93.15
N LEU A 33 -49.48 -35.60 93.05
CA LEU A 33 -48.54 -35.32 94.16
C LEU A 33 -47.86 -33.95 94.02
N LEU A 34 -47.54 -33.54 92.80
CA LEU A 34 -46.89 -32.26 92.49
C LEU A 34 -47.73 -30.99 92.76
N PRO A 35 -49.07 -30.96 92.60
CA PRO A 35 -49.87 -29.79 92.93
C PRO A 35 -50.19 -29.64 94.44
N LEU A 36 -49.87 -30.64 95.29
CA LEU A 36 -49.99 -30.55 96.76
C LEU A 36 -48.70 -30.08 97.47
N LEU A 37 -47.58 -30.02 96.76
CA LEU A 37 -46.28 -29.52 97.26
C LEU A 37 -45.92 -28.13 96.72
N SER A 38 -46.75 -27.56 95.84
CA SER A 38 -46.58 -26.19 95.32
C SER A 38 -47.36 -25.18 96.17
N GLY A 39 -46.63 -24.29 96.83
CA GLY A 39 -47.13 -23.30 97.77
C GLY A 39 -48.08 -22.21 97.21
N SER A 40 -48.46 -21.35 98.17
CA SER A 40 -49.51 -20.33 98.21
C SER A 40 -49.84 -19.51 96.92
N PRO A 41 -51.08 -19.01 96.75
CA PRO A 41 -51.58 -18.44 95.48
C PRO A 41 -51.10 -17.02 95.12
N HIS A 42 -50.17 -16.40 95.87
CA HIS A 42 -49.88 -14.96 95.74
C HIS A 42 -48.82 -14.57 94.70
N ASP A 43 -48.19 -15.52 93.99
CA ASP A 43 -47.04 -15.24 93.12
C ASP A 43 -47.30 -15.41 91.60
N ARG A 44 -48.47 -15.94 91.20
CA ARG A 44 -48.74 -16.28 89.78
C ARG A 44 -48.89 -15.09 88.84
N SER A 45 -49.27 -13.91 89.32
CA SER A 45 -49.43 -12.71 88.48
C SER A 45 -48.12 -11.98 88.22
N ALA A 46 -47.14 -12.09 89.13
CA ALA A 46 -45.81 -11.52 88.97
C ALA A 46 -44.97 -12.37 88.02
N THR A 47 -45.04 -13.70 88.16
CA THR A 47 -44.37 -14.65 87.25
C THR A 47 -44.92 -14.56 85.83
N ALA A 48 -46.24 -14.46 85.65
CA ALA A 48 -46.84 -14.34 84.31
C ALA A 48 -46.46 -13.04 83.58
N ARG A 49 -46.33 -11.91 84.29
CA ARG A 49 -45.85 -10.63 83.71
C ARG A 49 -44.38 -10.70 83.31
N ALA A 50 -43.53 -11.30 84.16
CA ALA A 50 -42.11 -11.51 83.85
C ALA A 50 -41.92 -12.46 82.65
N GLU A 51 -42.74 -13.51 82.55
CA GLU A 51 -42.76 -14.41 81.38
C GLU A 51 -43.19 -13.66 80.11
N GLU A 52 -44.24 -12.84 80.15
CA GLU A 52 -44.64 -12.01 79.01
C GLU A 52 -43.58 -11.00 78.57
N GLU A 53 -42.87 -10.37 79.50
CA GLU A 53 -41.75 -9.46 79.21
C GLU A 53 -40.60 -10.21 78.53
N SER A 54 -40.22 -11.38 79.04
CA SER A 54 -39.18 -12.22 78.41
C SER A 54 -39.57 -12.66 76.99
N LEU A 55 -40.84 -13.00 76.75
CA LEU A 55 -41.35 -13.35 75.41
C LEU A 55 -41.43 -12.14 74.47
N ARG A 56 -41.61 -10.92 74.98
CA ARG A 56 -41.52 -9.69 74.19
C ARG A 56 -40.06 -9.42 73.80
N GLU A 57 -39.13 -9.54 74.74
CA GLU A 57 -37.69 -9.37 74.47
C GLU A 57 -37.15 -10.38 73.45
N VAL A 58 -37.55 -11.66 73.57
CA VAL A 58 -37.17 -12.70 72.60
C VAL A 58 -37.74 -12.38 71.20
N ARG A 59 -38.99 -11.93 71.12
CA ARG A 59 -39.61 -11.53 69.83
C ARG A 59 -38.91 -10.32 69.22
N ASP A 60 -38.59 -9.30 70.02
CA ASP A 60 -37.88 -8.11 69.57
C ASP A 60 -36.46 -8.46 69.10
N PHE A 61 -35.76 -9.34 69.83
CA PHE A 61 -34.45 -9.85 69.44
C PHE A 61 -34.51 -10.63 68.12
N GLU A 62 -35.49 -11.52 67.95
CA GLU A 62 -35.70 -12.24 66.70
C GLU A 62 -36.04 -11.31 65.54
N GLN A 63 -36.89 -10.30 65.75
CA GLN A 63 -37.22 -9.31 64.74
C GLN A 63 -35.99 -8.52 64.31
N ARG A 64 -35.19 -8.02 65.27
CA ARG A 64 -33.92 -7.32 64.98
C ARG A 64 -32.97 -8.22 64.21
N ARG A 65 -32.79 -9.48 64.63
CA ARG A 65 -31.93 -10.44 63.94
C ARG A 65 -32.39 -10.72 62.51
N ARG A 66 -33.71 -10.81 62.27
CA ARG A 66 -34.29 -11.00 60.93
C ARG A 66 -34.03 -9.77 60.06
N VAL A 67 -34.29 -8.57 60.56
CA VAL A 67 -34.02 -7.31 59.83
C VAL A 67 -32.53 -7.16 59.53
N ASP A 68 -31.66 -7.39 60.52
CA ASP A 68 -30.20 -7.35 60.33
C ASP A 68 -29.72 -8.39 59.32
N SER A 69 -30.30 -9.59 59.34
CA SER A 69 -29.99 -10.64 58.37
C SER A 69 -30.45 -10.25 56.96
N LEU A 70 -31.65 -9.67 56.83
CA LEU A 70 -32.16 -9.19 55.55
C LEU A 70 -31.31 -8.04 55.01
N HIS A 71 -30.96 -7.06 55.83
CA HIS A 71 -30.06 -5.97 55.47
C HIS A 71 -28.69 -6.49 55.03
N LYS A 72 -28.12 -7.49 55.72
CA LYS A 72 -26.84 -8.11 55.33
C LYS A 72 -26.92 -8.79 53.96
N VAL A 73 -28.00 -9.52 53.69
CA VAL A 73 -28.21 -10.19 52.40
C VAL A 73 -28.43 -9.18 51.29
N GLN A 74 -29.24 -8.14 51.52
CA GLN A 74 -29.49 -7.06 50.57
C GLN A 74 -28.23 -6.26 50.26
N ALA A 75 -27.43 -5.92 51.28
CA ALA A 75 -26.15 -5.24 51.09
C ALA A 75 -25.16 -6.09 50.28
N ARG A 76 -25.11 -7.40 50.53
CA ARG A 76 -24.28 -8.33 49.75
C ARG A 76 -24.75 -8.44 48.30
N GLN A 77 -26.07 -8.48 48.08
CA GLN A 77 -26.64 -8.50 46.73
C GLN A 77 -26.33 -7.21 45.98
N ALA A 78 -26.50 -6.05 46.62
CA ALA A 78 -26.16 -4.75 46.04
C ALA A 78 -24.68 -4.64 45.68
N GLN A 79 -23.78 -5.09 46.57
CA GLN A 79 -22.34 -5.17 46.29
C GLN A 79 -22.03 -6.11 45.12
N TRP A 80 -22.74 -7.23 45.00
CA TRP A 80 -22.57 -8.16 43.87
C TRP A 80 -23.06 -7.55 42.56
N ASP A 81 -24.20 -6.85 42.56
CA ASP A 81 -24.74 -6.16 41.39
C ASP A 81 -23.84 -4.99 40.94
N GLU A 82 -23.25 -4.25 41.88
CA GLU A 82 -22.23 -3.23 41.61
C GLU A 82 -20.96 -3.84 41.00
N TRP A 83 -20.47 -4.94 41.58
CA TRP A 83 -19.31 -5.66 41.05
C TRP A 83 -19.55 -6.18 39.63
N GLN A 84 -20.75 -6.70 39.33
CA GLN A 84 -21.09 -7.14 37.97
C GLN A 84 -21.07 -5.96 37.00
N ARG A 85 -21.72 -4.84 37.33
CA ARG A 85 -21.72 -3.63 36.50
C ARG A 85 -20.31 -3.14 36.22
N GLU A 86 -19.47 -3.03 37.25
CA GLU A 86 -18.07 -2.64 37.08
C GLU A 86 -17.30 -3.63 36.19
N LYS A 87 -17.53 -4.92 36.35
CA LYS A 87 -16.89 -5.96 35.52
C LYS A 87 -17.32 -5.84 34.06
N GLU A 88 -18.59 -5.59 33.78
CA GLU A 88 -19.10 -5.38 32.42
C GLU A 88 -18.54 -4.11 31.80
N GLU A 89 -18.49 -3.00 32.55
CA GLU A 89 -17.87 -1.75 32.10
C GLU A 89 -16.40 -1.94 31.76
N ARG A 90 -15.65 -2.67 32.61
CA ARG A 90 -14.24 -3.01 32.35
C ARG A 90 -14.08 -3.88 31.11
N ARG A 91 -15.00 -4.81 30.85
CA ARG A 91 -15.01 -5.66 29.65
C ARG A 91 -15.26 -4.82 28.40
N LEU A 92 -16.33 -4.02 28.39
CA LEU A 92 -16.65 -3.11 27.28
C LEU A 92 -15.54 -2.10 27.03
N ALA A 93 -14.90 -1.59 28.08
CA ALA A 93 -13.75 -0.69 27.94
C ALA A 93 -12.51 -1.38 27.33
N ARG A 94 -12.32 -2.68 27.55
CA ARG A 94 -11.27 -3.46 26.89
C ARG A 94 -11.60 -3.66 25.41
N GLU A 95 -12.83 -4.09 25.11
CA GLU A 95 -13.32 -4.29 23.74
C GLU A 95 -13.19 -2.99 22.92
N ARG A 96 -13.63 -1.84 23.45
CA ARG A 96 -13.45 -0.54 22.77
C ARG A 96 -11.99 -0.21 22.48
N ARG A 97 -11.09 -0.45 23.44
CA ARG A 97 -9.65 -0.21 23.22
C ARG A 97 -9.06 -1.15 22.16
N GLU A 98 -9.52 -2.40 22.13
CA GLU A 98 -9.11 -3.36 21.11
C GLU A 98 -9.64 -2.96 19.73
N GLU A 99 -10.90 -2.54 19.61
CA GLU A 99 -11.48 -2.01 18.38
C GLU A 99 -10.72 -0.77 17.88
N GLU A 100 -10.46 0.19 18.76
CA GLU A 100 -9.66 1.38 18.46
C GLU A 100 -8.24 1.02 18.00
N TYR A 101 -7.60 0.06 18.68
CA TYR A 101 -6.28 -0.44 18.31
C TYR A 101 -6.29 -1.08 16.92
N GLN A 102 -7.26 -1.96 16.63
CA GLN A 102 -7.39 -2.62 15.34
C GLN A 102 -7.70 -1.61 14.22
N ALA A 103 -8.57 -0.63 14.48
CA ALA A 103 -8.87 0.44 13.53
C ALA A 103 -7.64 1.28 13.21
N ASN A 104 -6.85 1.67 14.23
CA ASN A 104 -5.60 2.40 14.03
C ASN A 104 -4.55 1.57 13.28
N ARG A 105 -4.44 0.28 13.60
CA ARG A 105 -3.55 -0.64 12.90
C ARG A 105 -3.93 -0.77 11.42
N ALA A 106 -5.20 -0.95 11.12
CA ALA A 106 -5.71 -1.01 9.75
C ALA A 106 -5.42 0.29 8.97
N ARG A 107 -5.59 1.46 9.61
CA ARG A 107 -5.21 2.76 9.01
C ARG A 107 -3.73 2.81 8.69
N TRP A 108 -2.87 2.40 9.62
CA TRP A 108 -1.42 2.38 9.41
C TRP A 108 -1.01 1.39 8.31
N ASP A 109 -1.61 0.20 8.28
CA ASP A 109 -1.35 -0.82 7.25
C ASP A 109 -1.78 -0.32 5.87
N ALA A 110 -2.96 0.32 5.76
CA ALA A 110 -3.43 0.93 4.52
C ALA A 110 -2.50 2.05 4.05
N GLU A 111 -2.07 2.94 4.94
CA GLU A 111 -1.14 4.03 4.63
C GLU A 111 0.24 3.47 4.19
N LYS A 112 0.72 2.41 4.84
CA LYS A 112 1.96 1.73 4.47
C LYS A 112 1.85 1.06 3.09
N ALA A 113 0.72 0.41 2.80
CA ALA A 113 0.44 -0.18 1.51
C ALA A 113 0.39 0.87 0.40
N GLU A 114 -0.26 2.01 0.65
CA GLU A 114 -0.31 3.13 -0.31
C GLU A 114 1.10 3.69 -0.57
N ARG A 115 1.90 3.91 0.48
CA ARG A 115 3.29 4.36 0.31
C ARG A 115 4.13 3.35 -0.48
N ALA A 116 3.93 2.05 -0.28
CA ALA A 116 4.60 1.01 -1.05
C ALA A 116 4.16 1.03 -2.51
N ALA A 117 2.86 1.16 -2.79
CA ALA A 117 2.31 1.28 -4.14
C ALA A 117 2.88 2.50 -4.88
N ARG A 118 2.92 3.68 -4.24
CA ARG A 118 3.53 4.89 -4.81
C ARG A 118 5.02 4.72 -5.13
N ARG A 119 5.77 3.98 -4.30
CA ARG A 119 7.18 3.66 -4.58
C ARG A 119 7.30 2.74 -5.79
N ALA A 120 6.50 1.67 -5.84
CA ALA A 120 6.47 0.72 -6.95
C ALA A 120 6.10 1.40 -8.27
N GLU A 121 5.13 2.32 -8.27
CA GLU A 121 4.76 3.11 -9.45
C GLU A 121 5.92 4.00 -9.94
N ARG A 122 6.59 4.70 -9.02
CA ARG A 122 7.77 5.53 -9.36
C ARG A 122 8.89 4.69 -9.94
N GLU A 123 9.13 3.51 -9.37
CA GLU A 123 10.15 2.58 -9.85
C GLU A 123 9.81 2.02 -11.23
N ALA A 124 8.56 1.61 -11.46
CA ALA A 124 8.07 1.16 -12.76
C ALA A 124 8.18 2.26 -13.83
N ARG A 125 7.87 3.52 -13.47
CA ARG A 125 8.06 4.68 -14.35
C ARG A 125 9.54 4.91 -14.68
N TYR A 126 10.43 4.77 -13.70
CA TYR A 126 11.87 4.92 -13.94
C TYR A 126 12.42 3.80 -14.83
N ASP A 127 11.99 2.57 -14.60
CA ASP A 127 12.41 1.42 -15.41
C ASP A 127 11.93 1.51 -16.86
N SER A 128 10.69 1.96 -17.11
CA SER A 128 10.19 2.18 -18.47
C SER A 128 10.99 3.24 -19.23
N ILE A 129 11.36 4.33 -18.56
CA ILE A 129 12.24 5.37 -19.15
C ILE A 129 13.63 4.78 -19.42
N ARG A 130 14.18 3.95 -18.53
CA ARG A 130 15.50 3.33 -18.71
C ARG A 130 15.50 2.36 -19.90
N ARG A 131 14.48 1.52 -20.03
CA ARG A 131 14.32 0.56 -21.14
C ARG A 131 14.13 1.24 -22.50
N SER A 132 13.54 2.44 -22.53
CA SER A 132 13.36 3.19 -23.78
C SER A 132 14.64 3.88 -24.29
N ARG A 133 15.71 3.95 -23.48
CA ARG A 133 17.00 4.49 -23.93
C ARG A 133 17.69 3.47 -24.84
N PRO A 134 18.12 3.87 -26.05
CA PRO A 134 18.81 2.97 -26.95
C PRO A 134 20.16 2.56 -26.33
N GLN A 135 20.48 1.27 -26.44
CA GLN A 135 21.78 0.76 -26.03
C GLN A 135 22.87 1.42 -26.87
N LYS A 136 23.86 2.01 -26.20
CA LYS A 136 24.96 2.69 -26.88
C LYS A 136 25.92 1.68 -27.51
N LEU A 137 26.52 2.06 -28.64
CA LEU A 137 27.53 1.27 -29.32
C LEU A 137 28.78 1.14 -28.47
N THR A 138 29.41 -0.03 -28.54
CA THR A 138 30.73 -0.29 -27.99
C THR A 138 31.80 0.08 -29.00
N GLN A 139 32.98 0.46 -28.51
CA GLN A 139 34.12 0.82 -29.35
C GLN A 139 34.44 -0.27 -30.39
N GLY A 140 34.73 0.15 -31.62
CA GLY A 140 35.02 -0.76 -32.75
C GLY A 140 33.81 -1.17 -33.60
N VAL A 141 32.58 -0.91 -33.13
CA VAL A 141 31.37 -1.08 -33.95
C VAL A 141 31.15 0.18 -34.79
N HIS A 142 30.95 0.00 -36.09
CA HIS A 142 30.68 1.10 -37.02
C HIS A 142 29.30 0.96 -37.67
N LEU A 143 28.62 2.09 -37.84
CA LEU A 143 27.39 2.18 -38.61
C LEU A 143 27.67 2.62 -40.04
N ASP A 144 26.83 2.20 -40.99
CA ASP A 144 26.84 2.78 -42.34
C ASP A 144 26.18 4.16 -42.30
N ALA A 145 26.93 5.21 -42.58
CA ALA A 145 26.46 6.60 -42.52
C ALA A 145 25.24 6.86 -43.45
N ASN A 146 25.15 6.12 -44.56
CA ASN A 146 24.11 6.34 -45.57
C ASN A 146 22.90 5.43 -45.40
N ARG A 147 23.03 4.32 -44.67
CA ARG A 147 21.92 3.39 -44.41
C ARG A 147 21.34 3.50 -43.00
N ALA A 148 22.11 3.98 -42.03
CA ALA A 148 21.65 4.11 -40.65
C ALA A 148 20.41 5.01 -40.53
N ASP A 149 19.47 4.58 -39.70
CA ASP A 149 18.28 5.35 -39.37
C ASP A 149 18.49 6.21 -38.10
N THR A 150 17.43 6.89 -37.67
CA THR A 150 17.48 7.75 -36.49
C THR A 150 17.73 6.95 -35.20
N ALA A 151 17.25 5.71 -35.13
CA ALA A 151 17.47 4.85 -33.97
C ALA A 151 18.92 4.37 -33.91
N ASP A 152 19.51 4.03 -35.06
CA ASP A 152 20.91 3.65 -35.18
C ASP A 152 21.85 4.79 -34.77
N PHE A 153 21.65 6.01 -35.29
CA PHE A 153 22.48 7.14 -34.88
C PHE A 153 22.36 7.45 -33.38
N ARG A 154 21.18 7.26 -32.78
CA ARG A 154 20.99 7.42 -31.32
C ARG A 154 21.76 6.39 -30.49
N ARG A 155 22.29 5.32 -31.09
CA ARG A 155 23.18 4.36 -30.41
C ARG A 155 24.61 4.91 -30.31
N ILE A 156 25.00 5.90 -31.11
CA ILE A 156 26.32 6.54 -30.97
C ILE A 156 26.38 7.29 -29.62
N PRO A 157 27.45 7.12 -28.82
CA PRO A 157 27.67 7.92 -27.61
C PRO A 157 27.64 9.42 -27.91
N GLY A 158 27.03 10.23 -27.05
CA GLY A 158 26.88 11.67 -27.28
C GLY A 158 25.80 12.07 -28.31
N ILE A 159 25.25 11.13 -29.08
CA ILE A 159 24.18 11.41 -30.05
C ILE A 159 22.80 11.14 -29.43
N GLY A 160 22.00 12.20 -29.37
CA GLY A 160 20.59 12.19 -28.98
C GLY A 160 19.65 12.31 -30.18
N GLU A 161 18.36 12.43 -29.91
CA GLU A 161 17.32 12.50 -30.94
C GLU A 161 17.48 13.70 -31.89
N ALA A 162 17.80 14.88 -31.35
CA ALA A 162 18.01 16.10 -32.15
C ALA A 162 19.19 15.96 -33.11
N TYR A 163 20.33 15.44 -32.63
CA TYR A 163 21.51 15.21 -33.46
C TYR A 163 21.29 14.13 -34.51
N ALA A 164 20.62 13.04 -34.18
CA ALA A 164 20.26 12.01 -35.15
C ALA A 164 19.40 12.57 -36.29
N ARG A 165 18.41 13.42 -35.97
CA ARG A 165 17.62 14.15 -37.00
C ARG A 165 18.49 15.10 -37.82
N ALA A 166 19.41 15.83 -37.19
CA ALA A 166 20.32 16.73 -37.89
C ALA A 166 21.22 15.98 -38.88
N ILE A 167 21.75 14.81 -38.50
CA ILE A 167 22.54 13.94 -39.38
C ILE A 167 21.73 13.49 -40.59
N ILE A 168 20.50 13.01 -40.38
CA ILE A 168 19.63 12.57 -41.48
C ILE A 168 19.27 13.74 -42.39
N GLY A 169 18.86 14.88 -41.82
CA GLY A 169 18.51 16.06 -42.60
C GLY A 169 19.70 16.64 -43.37
N TYR A 170 20.92 16.54 -42.84
CA TYR A 170 22.13 16.90 -43.57
C TYR A 170 22.41 15.92 -44.71
N ARG A 171 22.34 14.61 -44.44
CA ARG A 171 22.48 13.53 -45.43
C ARG A 171 21.55 13.72 -46.62
N GLU A 172 20.28 14.00 -46.37
CA GLU A 172 19.25 14.17 -47.41
C GLU A 172 19.52 15.39 -48.31
N ARG A 173 19.93 16.51 -47.70
CA ARG A 173 20.27 17.76 -48.42
C ARG A 173 21.56 17.62 -49.22
N LEU A 174 22.55 16.91 -48.69
CA LEU A 174 23.82 16.64 -49.35
C LEU A 174 23.66 15.62 -50.49
N GLY A 175 22.74 14.68 -50.35
CA GLY A 175 22.57 13.57 -51.30
C GLY A 175 23.27 12.28 -50.84
N GLY A 176 23.68 12.21 -49.58
CA GLY A 176 24.48 11.12 -49.01
C GLY A 176 25.88 11.60 -48.62
N PHE A 177 26.52 10.89 -47.70
CA PHE A 177 27.91 11.13 -47.30
C PHE A 177 28.85 10.34 -48.21
N VAL A 178 29.86 11.00 -48.78
CA VAL A 178 30.97 10.34 -49.47
C VAL A 178 32.16 10.10 -48.54
N ASN A 179 32.22 10.84 -47.42
CA ASN A 179 33.26 10.74 -46.42
C ASN A 179 32.65 10.88 -45.01
N ALA A 180 33.07 10.03 -44.06
CA ALA A 180 32.62 10.09 -42.67
C ALA A 180 32.90 11.45 -42.01
N GLN A 181 33.99 12.12 -42.39
CA GLN A 181 34.39 13.43 -41.88
C GLN A 181 33.35 14.54 -42.18
N GLN A 182 32.47 14.33 -43.17
CA GLN A 182 31.37 15.28 -43.46
C GLN A 182 30.35 15.37 -42.33
N LEU A 183 30.28 14.39 -41.43
CA LEU A 183 29.44 14.52 -40.23
C LEU A 183 29.96 15.64 -39.33
N SER A 184 31.27 15.86 -39.26
CA SER A 184 31.86 16.95 -38.44
C SER A 184 31.51 18.36 -38.96
N GLU A 185 30.94 18.49 -40.15
CA GLU A 185 30.43 19.76 -40.68
C GLU A 185 29.08 20.17 -40.08
N ILE A 186 28.40 19.25 -39.39
CA ILE A 186 27.11 19.51 -38.73
C ILE A 186 27.36 20.16 -37.37
N ASN A 187 26.83 21.37 -37.21
CA ASN A 187 27.04 22.17 -36.00
C ASN A 187 26.59 21.44 -34.73
N GLY A 188 27.46 21.45 -33.71
CA GLY A 188 27.17 20.94 -32.38
C GLY A 188 27.31 19.42 -32.23
N LEU A 189 27.69 18.67 -33.26
CA LEU A 189 28.00 17.25 -33.09
C LEU A 189 29.28 17.03 -32.28
N PRO A 190 29.38 15.92 -31.51
CA PRO A 190 30.63 15.49 -30.90
C PRO A 190 31.75 15.34 -31.93
N TYR A 191 32.97 15.72 -31.56
CA TYR A 191 34.12 15.75 -32.47
C TYR A 191 34.49 14.35 -33.01
N ASP A 192 34.19 13.30 -32.26
CA ASP A 192 34.54 11.92 -32.55
C ASP A 192 33.44 11.15 -33.30
N VAL A 193 32.32 11.79 -33.66
CA VAL A 193 31.17 11.11 -34.28
C VAL A 193 31.55 10.38 -35.58
N ALA A 194 32.50 10.93 -36.34
CA ALA A 194 33.00 10.34 -37.59
C ALA A 194 33.67 8.98 -37.37
N ASN A 195 34.22 8.71 -36.18
CA ASN A 195 34.87 7.44 -35.85
C ASN A 195 33.86 6.29 -35.71
N TRP A 196 32.59 6.60 -35.44
CA TRP A 196 31.52 5.63 -35.23
C TRP A 196 30.80 5.22 -36.50
N VAL A 197 31.15 5.84 -37.63
CA VAL A 197 30.49 5.58 -38.91
C VAL A 197 31.51 5.23 -39.99
N ARG A 198 31.05 4.53 -41.02
CA ARG A 198 31.77 4.27 -42.25
C ARG A 198 30.87 4.58 -43.44
N VAL A 199 31.48 4.96 -44.55
CA VAL A 199 30.80 5.08 -45.84
C VAL A 199 31.13 3.83 -46.65
N ALA A 200 30.12 3.20 -47.24
CA ALA A 200 30.35 2.03 -48.10
C ALA A 200 31.23 2.43 -49.31
N PRO A 201 32.25 1.63 -49.71
CA PRO A 201 33.22 2.04 -50.72
C PRO A 201 32.59 2.35 -52.09
N GLN A 202 31.48 1.68 -52.42
CA GLN A 202 30.72 1.84 -53.67
C GLN A 202 29.46 2.71 -53.50
N PHE A 203 29.38 3.55 -52.47
CA PHE A 203 28.26 4.45 -52.29
C PHE A 203 28.27 5.55 -53.37
N ALA A 204 27.18 5.66 -54.12
CA ALA A 204 26.97 6.73 -55.10
C ALA A 204 26.01 7.78 -54.51
N PRO A 205 26.46 9.03 -54.28
CA PRO A 205 25.57 10.09 -53.79
C PRO A 205 24.58 10.52 -54.87
N ARG A 206 23.43 11.02 -54.41
CA ARG A 206 22.41 11.62 -55.28
C ARG A 206 22.92 12.96 -55.82
N ARG A 207 23.11 13.03 -57.14
CA ARG A 207 23.59 14.24 -57.81
C ARG A 207 22.47 15.23 -58.13
N LEU A 208 22.78 16.51 -58.01
CA LEU A 208 21.92 17.65 -58.34
C LEU A 208 22.31 18.20 -59.72
N ASN A 209 21.40 18.10 -60.69
CA ASN A 209 21.65 18.63 -62.03
C ASN A 209 21.54 20.17 -62.03
N LEU A 210 22.65 20.87 -62.26
CA LEU A 210 22.73 22.34 -62.21
C LEU A 210 21.94 23.05 -63.32
N ASN A 211 21.74 22.39 -64.47
CA ASN A 211 20.95 22.94 -65.56
C ASN A 211 19.45 22.81 -65.35
N ARG A 212 19.00 21.76 -64.64
CA ARG A 212 17.58 21.43 -64.43
C ARG A 212 17.04 21.81 -63.06
N ALA A 213 17.90 21.87 -62.03
CA ALA A 213 17.46 22.14 -60.67
C ALA A 213 16.85 23.55 -60.53
N THR A 214 15.81 23.66 -59.72
CA THR A 214 15.21 24.95 -59.34
C THR A 214 16.13 25.72 -58.39
N PHE A 215 15.93 27.04 -58.30
CA PHE A 215 16.65 27.89 -57.35
C PHE A 215 16.53 27.36 -55.90
N LYS A 216 15.32 26.97 -55.49
CA LYS A 216 15.05 26.42 -54.15
C LYS A 216 15.83 25.14 -53.88
N GLN A 217 15.89 24.22 -54.85
CA GLN A 217 16.65 22.98 -54.70
C GLN A 217 18.15 23.24 -54.57
N LEU A 218 18.69 24.18 -55.34
CA LEU A 218 20.10 24.56 -55.28
C LEU A 218 20.47 25.19 -53.92
N VAL A 219 19.66 26.12 -53.40
CA VAL A 219 19.91 26.79 -52.11
C VAL A 219 19.86 25.83 -50.91
N HIS A 220 19.08 24.74 -51.00
CA HIS A 220 19.03 23.77 -49.90
C HIS A 220 20.30 22.91 -49.78
N HIS A 221 21.14 22.87 -50.82
CA HIS A 221 22.36 22.06 -50.82
C HIS A 221 23.40 22.66 -49.85
N PRO A 222 24.01 21.88 -48.94
CA PRO A 222 24.89 22.41 -47.89
C PRO A 222 26.13 23.17 -48.38
N TYR A 223 26.61 22.84 -49.58
CA TYR A 223 27.79 23.46 -50.19
C TYR A 223 27.48 24.58 -51.18
N LEU A 224 26.22 25.01 -51.28
CA LEU A 224 25.84 26.15 -52.12
C LEU A 224 25.22 27.26 -51.27
N ASN A 225 25.82 28.44 -51.32
CA ASN A 225 25.23 29.63 -50.73
C ASN A 225 24.33 30.37 -51.74
N TYR A 226 23.55 31.33 -51.25
CA TYR A 226 22.59 32.07 -52.06
C TYR A 226 23.20 32.76 -53.29
N GLU A 227 24.36 33.42 -53.14
CA GLU A 227 25.02 34.15 -54.23
C GLU A 227 25.56 33.20 -55.30
N GLN A 228 26.14 32.06 -54.89
CA GLN A 228 26.55 30.99 -55.79
C GLN A 228 25.37 30.46 -56.61
N VAL A 229 24.22 30.22 -55.97
CA VAL A 229 23.01 29.76 -56.67
C VAL A 229 22.48 30.81 -57.63
N LYS A 230 22.41 32.07 -57.21
CA LYS A 230 22.00 33.19 -58.05
C LYS A 230 22.91 33.32 -59.27
N PHE A 231 24.21 33.15 -59.09
CA PHE A 231 25.17 33.12 -60.19
C PHE A 231 24.89 31.96 -61.16
N ILE A 232 24.76 30.72 -60.66
CA ILE A 232 24.46 29.53 -61.48
C ILE A 232 23.21 29.75 -62.34
N VAL A 233 22.11 30.21 -61.74
CA VAL A 233 20.84 30.41 -62.43
C VAL A 233 20.93 31.54 -63.46
N ASN A 234 21.58 32.66 -63.13
CA ASN A 234 21.78 33.75 -64.08
C ASN A 234 22.69 33.34 -65.23
N ARG A 235 23.74 32.58 -64.96
CA ARG A 235 24.67 32.04 -65.94
C ARG A 235 23.91 31.14 -66.93
N ARG A 236 23.21 30.11 -66.45
CA ARG A 236 22.48 29.22 -67.38
C ARG A 236 21.40 29.94 -68.22
N ASN A 237 20.77 30.97 -67.67
CA ASN A 237 19.76 31.75 -68.39
C ASN A 237 20.37 32.69 -69.45
N LYS A 238 21.56 33.26 -69.21
CA LYS A 238 22.16 34.29 -70.09
C LYS A 238 22.94 33.74 -71.27
N THR A 239 23.73 32.66 -71.09
CA THR A 239 24.52 32.08 -72.21
C THR A 239 24.29 30.59 -72.45
N GLY A 240 23.23 30.05 -71.85
CA GLY A 240 22.80 28.67 -72.07
C GLY A 240 23.37 27.66 -71.05
N PRO A 241 23.12 26.35 -71.26
CA PRO A 241 23.42 25.32 -70.28
C PRO A 241 24.91 25.25 -69.95
N LEU A 242 25.19 25.03 -68.67
CA LEU A 242 26.54 24.74 -68.16
C LEU A 242 26.99 23.38 -68.70
N ARG A 243 28.21 23.30 -69.23
CA ARG A 243 28.82 22.08 -69.78
C ARG A 243 29.75 21.40 -68.78
N GLY A 244 30.28 22.16 -67.82
CA GLY A 244 31.20 21.64 -66.83
C GLY A 244 31.65 22.70 -65.83
N TRP A 245 32.61 22.31 -64.99
CA TRP A 245 33.19 23.20 -63.97
C TRP A 245 33.95 24.38 -64.56
N ASP A 246 34.47 24.26 -65.78
CA ASP A 246 35.18 25.34 -66.46
C ASP A 246 34.28 26.57 -66.68
N ASP A 247 32.96 26.38 -66.85
CA ASP A 247 31.99 27.49 -66.99
C ASP A 247 31.74 28.26 -65.69
N LEU A 248 32.15 27.68 -64.55
CA LEU A 248 32.07 28.29 -63.22
C LEU A 248 33.47 28.73 -62.73
N ARG A 249 34.55 28.29 -63.39
CA ARG A 249 35.94 28.59 -63.04
C ARG A 249 36.22 30.09 -63.27
N GLY A 250 36.94 30.71 -62.33
CA GLY A 250 37.26 32.13 -62.39
C GLY A 250 36.17 33.05 -61.82
N CYS A 251 35.02 32.51 -61.41
CA CYS A 251 34.05 33.25 -60.61
C CYS A 251 34.59 33.43 -59.18
N PRO A 252 34.69 34.66 -58.64
CA PRO A 252 35.14 34.88 -57.27
C PRO A 252 34.27 34.19 -56.20
N LEU A 253 33.04 33.79 -56.56
CA LEU A 253 32.11 33.10 -55.67
C LEU A 253 32.39 31.60 -55.54
N PHE A 254 33.19 31.01 -56.43
CA PHE A 254 33.52 29.58 -56.42
C PHE A 254 35.01 29.40 -56.22
N THR A 255 35.40 28.99 -55.01
CA THR A 255 36.78 28.61 -54.74
C THR A 255 37.09 27.20 -55.26
N GLU A 256 38.36 26.86 -55.39
CA GLU A 256 38.78 25.49 -55.74
C GLU A 256 38.26 24.44 -54.73
N HIS A 257 38.21 24.83 -53.45
CA HIS A 257 37.66 24.01 -52.37
C HIS A 257 36.16 23.75 -52.56
N ASP A 258 35.39 24.74 -52.98
CA ASP A 258 33.95 24.58 -53.26
C ASP A 258 33.72 23.63 -54.43
N CYS A 259 34.49 23.78 -55.52
CA CYS A 259 34.44 22.89 -56.66
C CYS A 259 34.76 21.44 -56.25
N THR A 260 35.80 21.23 -55.44
CA THR A 260 36.21 19.91 -54.96
C THR A 260 35.12 19.25 -54.12
N ARG A 261 34.52 20.00 -53.20
CA ARG A 261 33.44 19.48 -52.34
C ARG A 261 32.14 19.21 -53.08
N LEU A 262 31.82 20.02 -54.10
CA LEU A 262 30.61 19.86 -54.91
C LEU A 262 30.73 18.81 -56.01
N LEU A 263 31.95 18.49 -56.46
CA LEU A 263 32.23 17.52 -57.52
C LEU A 263 31.41 16.22 -57.43
N PRO A 264 31.34 15.53 -56.27
CA PRO A 264 30.56 14.30 -56.16
C PRO A 264 29.04 14.53 -56.20
N TYR A 265 28.56 15.74 -55.92
CA TYR A 265 27.14 16.02 -55.65
C TYR A 265 26.41 16.74 -56.77
N VAL A 266 27.08 17.24 -57.80
CA VAL A 266 26.42 17.99 -58.88
C VAL A 266 26.67 17.35 -60.23
N SER A 267 25.75 17.56 -61.17
CA SER A 267 25.92 17.20 -62.58
C SER A 267 25.53 18.38 -63.47
N PHE A 268 25.95 18.34 -64.72
CA PHE A 268 25.62 19.33 -65.74
C PHE A 268 24.54 18.74 -66.65
#